data_AF-A0A0Q9QJZ3-F1
#
_entry.id   AF-A0A0Q9QJZ3-F1
#
_cell.length_a   1.000
_cell.length_b   1.000
_cell.length_c   1.000
_cell.angle_alpha   90.00
_cell.angle_beta   90.00
_cell.angle_gamma   90.00
#
_symmetry.space_group_name_H-M   'P 1'
#
loop_
_entity.id
_entity.type
_entity.pdbx_description
1 polymer ?
#
loop_
_entity_poly.entity_id
_entity_poly.type
_entity_poly.pdbx_seq_one_letter_code
_entity_poly.pdbx_strand_id
1 'polypeptide(L)'
;MQQPDGCIEPQPDDAVWLVVENAWYLPTFWFTSETDLTIDICTPPSFKDGTWSFVDMELDLFRRSDGHAGVVDQDDWDLLVRSGLVSQEEVHSVEETAESLLTLVEHKVEPLGHAALVWLHSLRHAPT
;
A
#
# COMPACT_ATOMS: atom_id res chain seq x y z
N MET A 1 0.20 6.55 12.64
CA MET A 1 -1.23 6.60 12.29
C MET A 1 -2.04 6.37 13.57
N GLN A 2 -3.21 7.00 13.74
CA GLN A 2 -4.10 6.67 14.86
C GLN A 2 -5.13 5.67 14.39
N GLN A 3 -5.09 4.46 14.95
CA GLN A 3 -6.04 3.40 14.62
C GLN A 3 -7.40 3.67 15.29
N PRO A 4 -8.51 3.08 14.79
CA PRO A 4 -9.85 3.28 15.34
C PRO A 4 -10.02 2.91 16.82
N ASP A 5 -9.15 2.04 17.35
CA ASP A 5 -9.09 1.64 18.76
C ASP A 5 -8.31 2.63 19.64
N GLY A 6 -7.75 3.68 19.04
CA GLY A 6 -6.93 4.67 19.72
C GLY A 6 -5.46 4.26 19.90
N CYS A 7 -5.06 3.09 19.40
CA CYS A 7 -3.67 2.68 19.39
C CYS A 7 -2.87 3.57 18.44
N ILE A 8 -1.67 3.93 18.90
CA ILE A 8 -0.66 4.61 18.09
C ILE A 8 0.39 3.56 17.79
N GLU A 9 0.44 3.11 16.55
CA GLU A 9 1.55 2.31 16.07
C GLU A 9 2.70 3.25 15.66
N PRO A 10 3.85 3.20 16.36
CA PRO A 10 5.01 3.97 15.96
C PRO A 10 5.59 3.37 14.67
N GLN A 11 5.71 4.19 13.64
CA GLN A 11 6.49 3.87 12.45
C GLN A 11 7.89 4.47 12.66
N PRO A 12 8.91 3.65 13.00
CA PRO A 12 10.24 4.16 13.38
C PRO A 12 11.04 4.69 12.18
N ASP A 13 10.65 4.33 10.96
CA ASP A 13 11.33 4.67 9.73
C ASP A 13 10.53 5.66 8.88
N ASP A 14 11.26 6.52 8.15
CA ASP A 14 10.65 7.41 7.16
C ASP A 14 10.02 6.61 6.02
N ALA A 15 8.85 7.03 5.57
CA ALA A 15 8.14 6.43 4.46
C ALA A 15 7.57 7.49 3.51
N VAL A 16 7.35 7.11 2.26
CA VAL A 16 6.63 7.92 1.27
C VAL A 16 5.41 7.14 0.80
N TRP A 17 4.25 7.79 0.86
CA TRP A 17 3.01 7.28 0.29
C TRP A 17 2.75 7.91 -1.06
N LEU A 18 2.43 7.10 -2.06
CA LEU A 18 2.01 7.57 -3.36
C LEU A 18 0.49 7.47 -3.48
N VAL A 19 -0.21 8.59 -3.31
CA VAL A 19 -1.66 8.63 -3.53
C VAL A 19 -1.93 8.76 -5.03
N VAL A 20 -2.57 7.75 -5.62
CA VAL A 20 -3.01 7.76 -7.02
C VAL A 20 -4.53 7.90 -7.05
N GLU A 21 -5.03 9.00 -7.62
CA GLU A 21 -6.47 9.25 -7.70
C GLU A 21 -7.18 8.14 -8.48
N ASN A 22 -8.32 7.69 -7.96
CA ASN A 22 -9.16 6.62 -8.54
C ASN A 22 -8.50 5.22 -8.61
N ALA A 23 -7.35 5.02 -7.97
CA ALA A 23 -6.68 3.72 -7.92
C ALA A 23 -7.13 2.92 -6.70
N TRP A 24 -7.26 1.60 -6.87
CA TRP A 24 -7.62 0.66 -5.79
C TRP A 24 -6.41 0.23 -4.95
N TYR A 25 -5.40 1.09 -4.83
CA TYR A 25 -4.16 0.73 -4.14
C TYR A 25 -3.43 1.96 -3.61
N LEU A 26 -2.65 1.76 -2.55
CA LEU A 26 -1.84 2.79 -1.92
C LEU A 26 -0.41 2.28 -1.68
N PRO A 27 0.56 2.59 -2.56
CA PRO A 27 1.95 2.19 -2.36
C PRO A 27 2.61 2.98 -1.25
N THR A 28 3.30 2.26 -0.37
CA THR A 28 4.19 2.79 0.65
C THR A 28 5.61 2.34 0.40
N PHE A 29 6.51 3.31 0.23
CA PHE A 29 7.93 3.06 0.04
C PHE A 29 8.69 3.28 1.34
N TRP A 30 9.54 2.33 1.69
CA TRP A 30 10.22 2.25 2.98
C TRP A 30 11.74 2.36 2.84
N PHE A 31 12.41 2.93 3.84
CA PHE A 31 13.87 2.89 3.95
C PHE A 31 14.33 1.85 4.98
N THR A 32 13.97 0.57 4.79
CA THR A 32 14.42 -0.51 5.68
C THR A 32 15.39 -1.46 4.97
N SER A 33 16.10 -2.27 5.75
CA SER A 33 16.97 -3.33 5.22
C SER A 33 16.21 -4.57 4.73
N GLU A 34 14.92 -4.67 5.04
CA GLU A 34 14.12 -5.87 4.83
C GLU A 34 13.06 -5.68 3.74
N THR A 35 12.36 -4.55 3.77
CA THR A 35 11.24 -4.21 2.87
C THR A 35 11.46 -2.85 2.25
N ASP A 36 11.34 -2.75 0.92
CA ASP A 36 11.45 -1.49 0.19
C ASP A 36 10.08 -0.93 -0.25
N LEU A 37 9.07 -1.80 -0.37
CA LEU A 37 7.73 -1.45 -0.82
C LEU A 37 6.67 -2.34 -0.16
N THR A 38 5.61 -1.73 0.34
CA THR A 38 4.31 -2.40 0.57
C THR A 38 3.26 -1.68 -0.24
N ILE A 39 2.18 -2.36 -0.60
CA ILE A 39 1.04 -1.76 -1.29
C ILE A 39 -0.21 -2.31 -0.65
N ASP A 40 -0.97 -1.41 -0.05
CA ASP A 40 -2.29 -1.74 0.48
C ASP A 40 -3.26 -1.76 -0.68
N ILE A 41 -4.03 -2.85 -0.87
CA ILE A 41 -5.17 -2.83 -1.80
C ILE A 41 -6.34 -2.23 -1.02
N CYS A 42 -6.84 -1.11 -1.51
CA CYS A 42 -7.82 -0.29 -0.80
C CYS A 42 -8.90 0.22 -1.73
N THR A 43 -10.01 0.72 -1.18
CA THR A 43 -10.94 1.51 -1.99
C THR A 43 -10.27 2.78 -2.51
N PRO A 44 -10.73 3.34 -3.65
CA PRO A 44 -10.14 4.54 -4.22
C PRO A 44 -10.03 5.69 -3.21
N PRO A 45 -8.81 6.22 -2.97
CA PRO A 45 -8.62 7.31 -2.03
C PRO A 45 -9.45 8.54 -2.42
N SER A 46 -10.10 9.12 -1.43
CA SER A 46 -10.90 10.34 -1.58
C SER A 46 -10.31 11.46 -0.73
N PHE A 47 -10.24 12.67 -1.30
CA PHE A 47 -9.78 13.86 -0.58
C PHE A 47 -10.95 14.76 -0.22
N LYS A 48 -11.17 14.95 1.08
CA LYS A 48 -12.25 15.80 1.59
C LYS A 48 -11.81 16.51 2.86
N ASP A 49 -12.17 17.78 2.99
CA ASP A 49 -11.89 18.60 4.19
C ASP A 49 -10.41 18.57 4.62
N GLY A 50 -9.49 18.58 3.63
CA GLY A 50 -8.04 18.56 3.88
C GLY A 50 -7.48 17.19 4.25
N THR A 51 -8.28 16.12 4.16
CA THR A 51 -7.92 14.77 4.60
C THR A 51 -8.10 13.77 3.47
N TRP A 52 -7.11 12.89 3.28
CA TRP A 52 -7.24 11.69 2.44
C TRP A 52 -7.87 10.57 3.26
N SER A 53 -8.82 9.85 2.66
CA SER A 53 -9.48 8.70 3.27
C SER A 53 -9.70 7.59 2.26
N PHE A 54 -9.54 6.36 2.71
CA PHE A 54 -9.78 5.12 1.98
C PHE A 54 -10.22 4.07 2.99
N VAL A 55 -10.72 2.95 2.48
CA VAL A 55 -11.03 1.74 3.25
C VAL A 55 -10.04 0.68 2.83
N ASP A 56 -9.33 0.12 3.81
CA ASP A 56 -8.45 -1.01 3.63
C ASP A 56 -9.26 -2.28 3.27
N MET A 57 -8.77 -3.05 2.30
CA MET A 57 -9.40 -4.29 1.86
C MET A 57 -8.64 -5.54 2.34
N GLU A 58 -7.64 -5.38 3.22
CA GLU A 58 -6.91 -6.46 3.91
C GLU A 58 -6.03 -7.35 3.01
N LEU A 59 -6.00 -7.11 1.69
CA LEU A 59 -5.12 -7.83 0.77
C LEU A 59 -3.96 -6.93 0.39
N ASP A 60 -2.73 -7.37 0.64
CA ASP A 60 -1.57 -6.51 0.44
C ASP A 60 -0.53 -7.15 -0.47
N LEU A 61 0.29 -6.30 -1.08
CA LEU A 61 1.49 -6.71 -1.79
C LEU A 61 2.73 -6.22 -1.05
N PHE A 62 3.82 -6.95 -1.18
CA PHE A 62 5.12 -6.52 -0.68
C PHE A 62 6.21 -6.73 -1.70
N ARG A 63 7.29 -5.98 -1.54
CA ARG A 63 8.60 -6.29 -2.10
C ARG A 63 9.69 -6.09 -1.06
N ARG A 64 10.52 -7.11 -0.95
CA ARG A 64 11.71 -7.12 -0.11
C ARG A 64 12.87 -6.43 -0.81
N SER A 65 13.84 -5.96 -0.04
CA SER A 65 15.04 -5.29 -0.57
C SER A 65 15.89 -6.19 -1.49
N ASP A 66 15.77 -7.52 -1.39
CA ASP A 66 16.39 -8.48 -2.30
C ASP A 66 15.65 -8.66 -3.64
N GLY A 67 14.50 -8.01 -3.80
CA GLY A 67 13.66 -8.04 -4.99
C GLY A 67 12.58 -9.12 -4.97
N HIS A 68 12.51 -9.98 -3.94
CA HIS A 68 11.40 -10.91 -3.80
C HIS A 68 10.10 -10.13 -3.55
N ALA A 69 9.07 -10.42 -4.34
CA ALA A 69 7.74 -9.82 -4.20
C ALA A 69 6.67 -10.89 -4.02
N GLY A 70 5.51 -10.50 -3.51
CA GLY A 70 4.39 -11.41 -3.33
C GLY A 70 3.16 -10.75 -2.73
N VAL A 71 2.12 -11.57 -2.56
CA VAL A 71 0.89 -11.23 -1.84
C VAL A 71 1.05 -11.63 -0.37
N VAL A 72 0.47 -10.87 0.54
CA VAL A 72 0.35 -11.17 1.97
C VAL A 72 -1.09 -10.92 2.42
N ASP A 73 -1.45 -11.48 3.59
CA ASP A 73 -2.76 -11.33 4.24
C ASP A 73 -3.97 -11.87 3.45
N GLN A 74 -3.70 -12.87 2.60
CA GLN A 74 -4.72 -13.62 1.87
C GLN A 74 -5.79 -14.25 2.79
N ASP A 75 -5.42 -14.70 3.99
CA ASP A 75 -6.34 -15.31 4.95
C ASP A 75 -7.29 -14.29 5.59
N ASP A 76 -6.81 -13.07 5.85
CA ASP A 76 -7.62 -11.95 6.33
C ASP A 76 -8.55 -11.43 5.22
N TRP A 77 -8.04 -11.27 3.99
CA TRP A 77 -8.89 -11.00 2.82
C TRP A 77 -9.99 -12.06 2.66
N ASP A 78 -9.64 -13.34 2.68
CA ASP A 78 -10.59 -14.43 2.60
C ASP A 78 -11.67 -14.36 3.70
N LEU A 79 -11.29 -13.94 4.92
CA LEU A 79 -12.22 -13.74 6.02
C LEU A 79 -13.16 -12.56 5.76
N LEU A 80 -12.63 -11.44 5.27
CA LEU A 80 -13.40 -10.26 4.88
C LEU A 80 -14.43 -10.60 3.80
N VAL A 81 -14.03 -11.33 2.75
CA VAL A 81 -14.95 -11.82 1.69
C VAL A 81 -16.06 -12.68 2.28
N ARG A 82 -15.72 -13.66 3.13
CA ARG A 82 -16.71 -14.56 3.76
C ARG A 82 -17.65 -13.85 4.71
N SER A 83 -17.25 -12.70 5.27
CA SER A 83 -18.10 -11.92 6.17
C SER A 83 -19.32 -11.31 5.46
N GLY A 84 -19.27 -11.15 4.14
CA GLY A 84 -20.30 -10.51 3.34
C GLY A 84 -20.33 -8.98 3.48
N LEU A 85 -19.31 -8.38 4.09
CA LEU A 85 -19.16 -6.92 4.21
C LEU A 85 -18.70 -6.25 2.90
N VAL A 86 -18.08 -7.02 2.00
CA VAL A 86 -17.62 -6.57 0.68
C VAL A 86 -18.54 -7.09 -0.43
N SER A 87 -18.84 -6.22 -1.39
CA SER A 87 -19.62 -6.55 -2.58
C SER A 87 -18.80 -7.37 -3.57
N GLN A 88 -19.49 -8.06 -4.49
CA GLN A 88 -18.81 -8.82 -5.54
C GLN A 88 -18.00 -7.94 -6.51
N GLU A 89 -18.41 -6.67 -6.69
CA GLU A 89 -17.67 -5.70 -7.49
C GLU A 89 -16.37 -5.28 -6.81
N GLU A 90 -16.41 -5.07 -5.49
CA GLU A 90 -15.21 -4.81 -4.69
C GLU A 90 -14.26 -6.02 -4.70
N VAL A 91 -14.77 -7.24 -4.54
CA VAL A 91 -13.96 -8.46 -4.64
C VAL A 91 -13.23 -8.53 -5.98
N HIS A 92 -13.95 -8.31 -7.08
CA HIS A 92 -13.35 -8.33 -8.40
C HIS A 92 -12.27 -7.24 -8.56
N SER A 93 -12.54 -6.03 -8.08
CA SER A 93 -11.61 -4.90 -8.17
C SER A 93 -10.33 -5.15 -7.37
N VAL A 94 -10.45 -5.71 -6.17
CA VAL A 94 -9.32 -6.07 -5.30
C VAL A 94 -8.45 -7.13 -5.96
N GLU A 95 -9.04 -8.23 -6.42
CA GLU A 95 -8.30 -9.35 -7.01
C GLU A 95 -7.62 -8.96 -8.34
N GLU A 96 -8.31 -8.25 -9.23
CA GLU A 96 -7.75 -7.77 -10.49
C GLU A 96 -6.61 -6.77 -10.27
N THR A 97 -6.76 -5.88 -9.28
CA THR A 97 -5.74 -4.90 -8.91
C THR A 97 -4.49 -5.59 -8.36
N ALA A 98 -4.65 -6.55 -7.44
CA ALA A 98 -3.55 -7.31 -6.86
C ALA A 98 -2.77 -8.08 -7.93
N GLU A 99 -3.46 -8.80 -8.83
CA GLU A 99 -2.82 -9.55 -9.93
C GLU A 99 -2.03 -8.62 -10.87
N SER A 100 -2.66 -7.51 -11.26
CA SER A 100 -2.04 -6.53 -12.16
C SER A 100 -0.81 -5.89 -11.54
N LEU A 101 -0.91 -5.47 -10.28
CA LEU A 101 0.19 -4.81 -9.57
C LEU A 101 1.33 -5.76 -9.25
N LEU A 102 1.05 -7.02 -8.87
CA LEU A 102 2.10 -7.99 -8.57
C LEU A 102 3.08 -8.10 -9.74
N THR A 103 2.54 -8.19 -10.96
CA THR A 103 3.36 -8.20 -12.19
C THR A 103 4.23 -6.96 -12.30
N LEU A 104 3.70 -5.77 -12.01
CA LEU A 104 4.46 -4.51 -12.09
C LEU A 104 5.54 -4.42 -11.00
N VAL A 105 5.23 -4.89 -9.78
CA VAL A 105 6.15 -4.91 -8.64
C VAL A 105 7.33 -5.86 -8.90
N GLU A 106 7.05 -7.07 -9.38
CA GLU A 106 8.06 -8.08 -9.74
C GLU A 106 9.02 -7.56 -10.81
N HIS A 107 8.49 -6.87 -11.83
CA HIS A 107 9.27 -6.30 -12.93
C HIS A 107 9.85 -4.92 -12.61
N LYS A 108 9.62 -4.39 -11.40
CA LYS A 108 10.06 -3.05 -10.96
C LYS A 108 9.67 -1.94 -11.94
N VAL A 109 8.45 -2.01 -12.50
CA VAL A 109 7.92 -1.00 -13.41
C VAL A 109 7.65 0.29 -12.63
N GLU A 110 8.11 1.43 -13.16
CA GLU A 110 7.90 2.72 -12.50
C GLU A 110 6.41 3.10 -12.45
N PRO A 111 5.93 3.72 -11.34
CA PRO A 111 6.70 4.28 -10.23
C PRO A 111 7.03 3.30 -9.10
N LEU A 112 6.70 2.02 -9.24
CA LEU A 112 6.91 0.98 -8.22
C LEU A 112 8.35 0.45 -8.22
N GLY A 113 9.21 0.92 -9.13
CA GLY A 113 10.61 0.56 -9.22
C GLY A 113 11.45 1.35 -8.23
N HIS A 114 12.02 2.46 -8.71
CA HIS A 114 13.01 3.25 -8.00
C HIS A 114 12.62 4.72 -7.84
N ALA A 115 11.50 5.17 -8.41
CA ALA A 115 11.05 6.56 -8.34
C ALA A 115 11.08 7.13 -6.92
N ALA A 116 10.66 6.32 -5.93
CA ALA A 116 10.60 6.73 -4.54
C ALA A 116 11.96 6.95 -3.86
N LEU A 117 13.06 6.41 -4.38
CA LEU A 117 14.39 6.63 -3.79
C LEU A 117 14.77 8.11 -3.81
N VAL A 118 14.38 8.83 -4.86
CA VAL A 118 14.61 10.28 -4.96
C VAL A 118 13.78 11.03 -3.91
N TRP A 119 12.53 10.62 -3.72
CA TRP A 119 11.62 11.23 -2.73
C TRP A 119 12.11 10.97 -1.30
N LEU A 120 12.42 9.72 -0.97
CA LEU A 120 12.94 9.33 0.34
C LEU A 120 14.28 10.02 0.66
N HIS A 121 15.19 10.13 -0.31
CA HIS A 121 16.46 10.82 -0.11
C HIS A 121 16.25 12.31 0.20
N SER A 122 15.23 12.94 -0.39
CA SER A 122 14.92 14.35 -0.14
C SER A 122 14.45 14.61 1.30
N LEU A 123 13.75 13.65 1.93
CA LEU A 123 13.33 13.75 3.33
C LEU A 123 14.53 13.83 4.29
N ARG A 124 15.60 13.09 4.01
CA ARG A 124 16.82 13.07 4.85
C ARG A 124 17.70 14.31 4.74
N HIS A 125 17.47 15.13 3.71
CA HIS A 125 18.24 16.36 3.45
C HIS A 125 17.42 17.64 3.64
N ALA A 126 16.16 17.52 4.07
CA ALA A 126 15.35 18.66 4.43
C ALA A 126 15.97 19.35 5.67
N PRO A 127 16.25 20.67 5.63
CA PRO A 127 16.66 21.38 6.84
C PRO A 127 15.55 21.27 7.88
N THR A 128 15.94 20.89 9.10
CA THR A 128 15.07 20.81 10.28
C THR A 128 14.61 22.19 10.73
#